data_AF-U9U6Q5-F1
#
_entry.id   AF-U9U6Q5-F1
#
_cell.length_a   1.000
_cell.length_b   1.000
_cell.length_c   1.000
_cell.angle_alpha   90.00
_cell.angle_beta   90.00
_cell.angle_gamma   90.00
#
_symmetry.space_group_name_H-M   'P 1'
#
loop_
_entity.id
_entity.type
_entity.pdbx_description
1 polymer ?
#
loop_
_entity_poly.entity_id
_entity_poly.type
_entity_poly.pdbx_seq_one_letter_code
_entity_poly.pdbx_strand_id
1 'polypeptide(L)'
;MPFIKHETDKVIARIIRNIKSHLINSKFKTDYDILVSDGAPGIGKTRYRDELFKHLKNNQDWISPEWKNNHIEGLYIDFSNDCQLDSYDDELIPTVIIIGLQIAFMFYIKEKYQMMFETFTSNSTINIFLYFFILTSFRWESNAVMKREMEEKLLFKKMINGLASYMFGPSSHIFVQPFLSGIVPHVVISTKESSKVSFRFVKCSQLSLKAMIEITDHYAQKFNAEKFDQSEYRWKFCQPFIQLLEDTRGLSRALQYVFHECLGTGCNGKEFFKTIDKQNFDNIFHNVKAYFQEHYNIHEFIQNNKKLALELLYHGIDRIPVSVEEYLNESKPEYMIKYLERDGHIILNPCNNDPSKFTINMSFFLSVYTTTT
;
A
#
# COMPACT_ATOMS: atom_id res chain seq x y z
N MET A 1 -1.36 -11.38 -10.93
CA MET A 1 -1.19 -12.22 -9.74
C MET A 1 -2.60 -12.55 -9.22
N PRO A 2 -2.94 -13.83 -8.97
CA PRO A 2 -4.22 -14.17 -8.36
C PRO A 2 -4.34 -13.56 -6.97
N PHE A 3 -5.56 -13.21 -6.62
CA PHE A 3 -5.91 -12.52 -5.38
C PHE A 3 -6.25 -13.55 -4.31
N ILE A 4 -5.31 -13.80 -3.39
CA ILE A 4 -5.55 -14.64 -2.21
C ILE A 4 -5.85 -13.71 -1.05
N LYS A 5 -7.03 -13.90 -0.47
CA LYS A 5 -7.68 -12.97 0.45
C LYS A 5 -6.82 -12.73 1.70
N HIS A 6 -6.31 -11.52 1.88
CA HIS A 6 -5.89 -11.05 3.20
C HIS A 6 -7.08 -11.09 4.19
N GLU A 7 -6.83 -11.18 5.49
CA GLU A 7 -7.88 -11.06 6.52
C GLU A 7 -8.44 -9.62 6.50
N THR A 8 -9.56 -9.42 5.79
CA THR A 8 -10.19 -8.10 5.57
C THR A 8 -11.34 -7.81 6.53
N ASP A 9 -11.78 -8.80 7.33
CA ASP A 9 -13.04 -8.74 8.07
C ASP A 9 -13.08 -7.58 9.08
N LYS A 10 -11.97 -7.33 9.78
CA LYS A 10 -11.83 -6.19 10.70
C LYS A 10 -11.90 -4.84 9.99
N VAL A 11 -11.39 -4.76 8.76
CA VAL A 11 -11.44 -3.53 7.95
C VAL A 11 -12.85 -3.29 7.44
N ILE A 12 -13.51 -4.33 6.93
CA ILE A 12 -14.89 -4.28 6.47
C ILE A 12 -15.82 -3.86 7.61
N ALA A 13 -15.65 -4.43 8.81
CA ALA A 13 -16.43 -4.03 9.99
C ALA A 13 -16.33 -2.53 10.30
N ARG A 14 -15.15 -1.93 10.09
CA ARG A 14 -14.94 -0.48 10.27
C ARG A 14 -15.60 0.35 9.19
N ILE A 15 -15.53 -0.09 7.94
CA ILE A 15 -16.23 0.56 6.83
C ILE A 15 -17.73 0.57 7.10
N ILE A 16 -18.30 -0.57 7.48
CA ILE A 16 -19.71 -0.69 7.88
C ILE A 16 -20.04 0.27 9.02
N ARG A 17 -19.16 0.37 10.02
CA ARG A 17 -19.35 1.31 11.15
C ARG A 17 -19.41 2.76 10.68
N ASN A 18 -18.46 3.20 9.84
CA ASN A 18 -18.44 4.56 9.30
C ASN A 18 -19.73 4.87 8.52
N ILE A 19 -20.21 3.91 7.71
CA ILE A 19 -21.46 4.05 6.94
C ILE A 19 -22.67 4.14 7.86
N LYS A 20 -22.75 3.30 8.89
CA LYS A 20 -23.83 3.37 9.89
C LYS A 20 -23.82 4.72 10.62
N SER A 21 -22.64 5.19 11.01
CA SER A 21 -22.47 6.50 11.65
C SER A 21 -22.89 7.65 10.73
N HIS A 22 -22.60 7.55 9.43
CA HIS A 22 -23.09 8.47 8.42
C HIS A 22 -24.63 8.46 8.34
N LEU A 23 -25.24 7.28 8.24
CA LEU A 23 -26.70 7.11 8.14
C LEU A 23 -27.47 7.70 9.33
N ILE A 24 -26.92 7.60 10.54
CA ILE A 24 -27.53 8.19 11.76
C ILE A 24 -27.11 9.64 12.01
N ASN A 25 -26.38 10.26 11.06
CA ASN A 25 -25.91 11.64 11.13
C ASN A 25 -25.03 11.93 12.36
N SER A 26 -24.14 11.00 12.72
CA SER A 26 -23.23 11.21 13.84
C SER A 26 -22.33 12.43 13.63
N LYS A 27 -22.03 13.12 14.73
CA LYS A 27 -21.11 14.26 14.76
C LYS A 27 -19.82 13.96 15.52
N PHE A 28 -19.64 12.73 16.02
CA PHE A 28 -18.48 12.39 16.83
C PHE A 28 -17.27 12.00 15.97
N LYS A 29 -16.12 12.61 16.23
CA LYS A 29 -14.84 12.30 15.56
C LYS A 29 -14.46 10.81 15.65
N THR A 30 -14.80 10.16 16.74
CA THR A 30 -14.49 8.74 17.02
C THR A 30 -15.28 7.77 16.15
N ASP A 31 -16.35 8.25 15.52
CA ASP A 31 -17.28 7.42 14.75
C ASP A 31 -16.81 7.23 13.31
N TYR A 32 -15.83 8.03 12.87
CA TYR A 32 -15.31 8.02 11.51
C TYR A 32 -13.82 7.73 11.51
N ASP A 33 -13.45 6.61 10.89
CA ASP A 33 -12.06 6.22 10.67
C ASP A 33 -11.67 6.39 9.20
N ILE A 34 -10.68 7.25 8.94
CA ILE A 34 -9.89 7.15 7.71
C ILE A 34 -8.96 5.94 7.83
N LEU A 35 -8.99 5.07 6.82
CA LEU A 35 -8.08 3.94 6.76
C LEU A 35 -6.73 4.40 6.20
N VAL A 36 -5.65 3.95 6.82
CA VAL A 36 -4.28 4.24 6.40
C VAL A 36 -3.55 2.93 6.27
N SER A 37 -3.02 2.63 5.08
CA SER A 37 -2.24 1.41 4.87
C SER A 37 -0.88 1.50 5.55
N ASP A 38 -0.69 0.58 6.47
CA ASP A 38 0.56 0.32 7.15
C ASP A 38 1.42 -0.65 6.37
N GLY A 39 2.72 -0.65 6.64
CA GLY A 39 3.69 -1.56 6.06
C GLY A 39 4.47 -1.00 4.87
N ALA A 40 5.28 -1.85 4.25
CA ALA A 40 6.32 -1.45 3.31
C ALA A 40 5.75 -0.73 2.06
N PRO A 41 6.41 0.32 1.55
CA PRO A 41 6.03 0.95 0.29
C PRO A 41 6.04 -0.05 -0.88
N GLY A 42 4.93 -0.14 -1.63
CA GLY A 42 4.87 -0.96 -2.84
C GLY A 42 3.50 -1.53 -3.19
N ILE A 43 3.47 -2.41 -4.21
CA ILE A 43 2.23 -3.00 -4.75
C ILE A 43 1.44 -3.82 -3.72
N GLY A 44 2.03 -4.26 -2.61
CA GLY A 44 1.26 -4.90 -1.53
C GLY A 44 0.08 -4.05 -1.05
N LYS A 45 0.25 -2.72 -0.97
CA LYS A 45 -0.82 -1.77 -0.60
C LYS A 45 -1.88 -1.63 -1.70
N THR A 46 -1.44 -1.52 -2.96
CA THR A 46 -2.33 -1.44 -4.15
C THR A 46 -3.12 -2.73 -4.36
N ARG A 47 -2.49 -3.88 -4.14
CA ARG A 47 -3.12 -5.21 -4.22
C ARG A 47 -4.10 -5.42 -3.07
N TYR A 48 -3.72 -5.10 -1.83
CA TYR A 48 -4.61 -5.19 -0.67
C TYR A 48 -5.90 -4.38 -0.91
N ARG A 49 -5.78 -3.18 -1.50
CA ARG A 49 -6.94 -2.42 -1.99
C ARG A 49 -7.79 -3.25 -2.95
N ASP A 50 -7.20 -3.75 -4.04
CA ASP A 50 -7.98 -4.42 -5.10
C ASP A 50 -8.75 -5.61 -4.54
N GLU A 51 -8.13 -6.34 -3.62
CA GLU A 51 -8.76 -7.43 -2.88
C GLU A 51 -9.91 -6.94 -2.00
N LEU A 52 -9.69 -5.90 -1.19
CA LEU A 52 -10.71 -5.31 -0.33
C LEU A 52 -11.90 -4.78 -1.15
N PHE A 53 -11.62 -4.02 -2.21
CA PHE A 53 -12.64 -3.44 -3.08
C PHE A 53 -13.45 -4.52 -3.79
N LYS A 54 -12.78 -5.51 -4.39
CA LYS A 54 -13.45 -6.63 -5.06
C LYS A 54 -14.30 -7.44 -4.08
N HIS A 55 -13.82 -7.62 -2.85
CA HIS A 55 -14.59 -8.30 -1.82
C HIS A 55 -15.87 -7.53 -1.45
N LEU A 56 -15.76 -6.21 -1.23
CA LEU A 56 -16.90 -5.34 -0.98
C LEU A 56 -17.89 -5.30 -2.15
N LYS A 57 -17.39 -5.34 -3.39
CA LYS A 57 -18.23 -5.35 -4.61
C LYS A 57 -18.96 -6.67 -4.81
N ASN A 58 -18.28 -7.80 -4.57
CA ASN A 58 -18.80 -9.14 -4.82
C ASN A 58 -19.70 -9.68 -3.71
N ASN A 59 -19.49 -9.25 -2.47
CA ASN A 59 -20.33 -9.59 -1.34
C ASN A 59 -20.97 -8.28 -0.87
N GLN A 60 -22.27 -8.08 -1.08
CA GLN A 60 -23.00 -6.87 -0.70
C GLN A 60 -23.85 -7.07 0.56
N ASP A 61 -23.69 -8.18 1.28
CA ASP A 61 -24.47 -8.49 2.48
C ASP A 61 -24.18 -7.49 3.63
N TRP A 62 -23.06 -6.77 3.53
CA TRP A 62 -22.69 -5.70 4.45
C TRP A 62 -23.44 -4.38 4.23
N ILE A 63 -24.13 -4.22 3.11
CA ILE A 63 -24.79 -2.97 2.72
C ILE A 63 -26.15 -2.88 3.41
N SER A 64 -26.42 -1.76 4.10
CA SER A 64 -27.75 -1.47 4.68
C SER A 64 -28.83 -1.57 3.58
N PRO A 65 -30.07 -2.00 3.87
CA PRO A 65 -31.15 -2.02 2.88
C PRO A 65 -31.33 -0.69 2.13
N GLU A 66 -31.08 0.43 2.81
CA GLU A 66 -31.12 1.80 2.26
C GLU A 66 -30.07 2.07 1.16
N TRP A 67 -29.03 1.25 1.10
CA TRP A 67 -27.92 1.36 0.12
C TRP A 67 -27.83 0.16 -0.82
N LYS A 68 -28.74 -0.82 -0.68
CA LYS A 68 -28.81 -2.00 -1.52
C LYS A 68 -29.11 -1.56 -2.96
N ASN A 69 -28.29 -1.99 -3.93
CA ASN A 69 -28.29 -1.55 -5.34
C ASN A 69 -27.57 -0.22 -5.67
N ASN A 70 -26.80 0.37 -4.75
CA ASN A 70 -25.98 1.54 -5.07
C ASN A 70 -24.74 1.19 -5.90
N HIS A 71 -24.31 2.15 -6.73
CA HIS A 71 -23.12 2.05 -7.55
C HIS A 71 -21.85 2.19 -6.69
N ILE A 72 -21.04 1.12 -6.65
CA ILE A 72 -19.78 1.08 -5.91
C ILE A 72 -18.63 1.20 -6.90
N GLU A 73 -17.84 2.26 -6.76
CA GLU A 73 -16.66 2.51 -7.57
C GLU A 73 -15.38 2.58 -6.73
N GLY A 74 -14.29 2.21 -7.35
CA GLY A 74 -12.96 2.21 -6.75
C GLY A 74 -12.10 3.18 -7.53
N LEU A 75 -11.57 4.21 -6.87
CA LEU A 75 -10.72 5.18 -7.52
C LEU A 75 -9.27 5.02 -7.07
N TYR A 76 -8.36 5.37 -7.98
CA TYR A 76 -6.94 5.46 -7.70
C TYR A 76 -6.46 6.84 -8.11
N ILE A 77 -5.99 7.65 -7.15
CA ILE A 77 -5.47 8.99 -7.44
C ILE A 77 -3.97 8.98 -7.18
N ASP A 78 -3.19 8.74 -8.23
CA ASP A 78 -1.75 8.87 -8.14
C ASP A 78 -1.32 10.32 -8.35
N PHE A 79 -1.22 11.02 -7.23
CA PHE A 79 -0.68 12.37 -7.16
C PHE A 79 0.78 12.44 -7.67
N SER A 80 1.54 11.34 -7.74
CA SER A 80 2.93 11.37 -8.20
C SER A 80 3.12 11.43 -9.72
N ASN A 81 2.12 11.02 -10.50
CA ASN A 81 2.22 10.94 -11.96
C ASN A 81 1.03 11.59 -12.66
N ASP A 82 -0.16 11.01 -12.50
CA ASP A 82 -1.33 11.30 -13.36
C ASP A 82 -2.16 12.51 -12.94
N CYS A 83 -2.04 12.91 -11.66
CA CYS A 83 -2.78 14.00 -11.03
C CYS A 83 -1.81 14.89 -10.25
N GLN A 84 -0.67 15.23 -10.86
CA GLN A 84 0.29 16.13 -10.23
C GLN A 84 -0.41 17.46 -9.98
N LEU A 85 -0.54 17.86 -8.72
CA LEU A 85 -1.02 19.20 -8.43
C LEU A 85 0.02 20.19 -8.99
N ASP A 86 -0.45 21.34 -9.46
CA ASP A 86 0.39 22.49 -9.82
C ASP A 86 -0.04 23.73 -9.02
N SER A 87 0.44 24.91 -9.44
CA SER A 87 0.14 26.19 -8.77
C SER A 87 -1.32 26.61 -8.91
N TYR A 88 -2.04 26.12 -9.94
CA TYR A 88 -3.46 26.41 -10.13
C TYR A 88 -4.30 25.81 -9.00
N ASP A 89 -3.95 24.61 -8.53
CA ASP A 89 -4.64 23.96 -7.42
C ASP A 89 -4.53 24.73 -6.11
N ASP A 90 -3.48 25.54 -5.92
CA ASP A 90 -3.27 26.32 -4.71
C ASP A 90 -4.25 27.51 -4.60
N GLU A 91 -4.80 27.97 -5.74
CA GLU A 91 -5.78 29.06 -5.82
C GLU A 91 -7.23 28.58 -5.58
N LEU A 92 -7.48 27.27 -5.59
CA LEU A 92 -8.81 26.67 -5.37
C LEU A 92 -9.12 26.53 -3.86
N ILE A 93 -10.16 27.22 -3.37
CA ILE A 93 -10.69 27.09 -1.99
C ILE A 93 -12.00 26.29 -2.02
N PRO A 94 -12.32 25.33 -1.11
CA PRO A 94 -11.49 24.45 -0.28
C PRO A 94 -11.03 23.21 -1.08
N THR A 95 -10.07 22.46 -0.56
CA THR A 95 -9.53 21.17 -1.09
C THR A 95 -10.57 20.12 -1.51
N VAL A 96 -11.80 20.25 -1.00
CA VAL A 96 -13.00 19.49 -1.44
C VAL A 96 -13.24 19.67 -2.94
N ILE A 97 -13.06 20.90 -3.44
CA ILE A 97 -13.19 21.27 -4.85
C ILE A 97 -12.04 20.72 -5.66
N ILE A 98 -10.79 20.82 -5.19
CA ILE A 98 -9.62 20.25 -5.88
C ILE A 98 -9.80 18.75 -6.08
N ILE A 99 -10.08 18.03 -5.00
CA ILE A 99 -10.22 16.57 -5.06
C ILE A 99 -11.49 16.20 -5.83
N GLY A 100 -12.63 16.81 -5.54
CA GLY A 100 -13.89 16.55 -6.26
C GLY A 100 -13.80 16.81 -7.78
N LEU A 101 -13.14 17.90 -8.18
CA LEU A 101 -12.91 18.24 -9.59
C LEU A 101 -11.90 17.31 -10.23
N GLN A 102 -10.79 16.98 -9.58
CA GLN A 102 -9.81 16.04 -10.13
C GLN A 102 -10.42 14.66 -10.36
N ILE A 103 -11.27 14.25 -9.43
CA ILE A 103 -12.01 13.00 -9.58
C ILE A 103 -12.97 13.07 -10.78
N ALA A 104 -13.75 14.15 -10.91
CA ALA A 104 -14.66 14.34 -12.04
C ALA A 104 -13.91 14.43 -13.38
N PHE A 105 -12.75 15.07 -13.39
CA PHE A 105 -11.88 15.15 -14.55
C PHE A 105 -11.35 13.78 -14.97
N MET A 106 -10.81 13.00 -14.03
CA MET A 106 -10.27 11.67 -14.32
C MET A 106 -11.32 10.72 -14.89
N PHE A 107 -12.53 10.70 -14.33
CA PHE A 107 -13.57 9.75 -14.75
C PHE A 107 -14.36 10.18 -15.99
N TYR A 108 -14.65 11.47 -16.15
CA TYR A 108 -15.59 11.94 -17.16
C TYR A 108 -14.92 12.65 -18.33
N ILE A 109 -13.71 13.18 -18.11
CA ILE A 109 -13.05 14.07 -19.06
C ILE A 109 -11.80 13.44 -19.66
N LYS A 110 -10.80 13.05 -18.86
CA LYS A 110 -9.45 12.65 -19.33
C LYS A 110 -9.47 11.54 -20.38
N GLU A 111 -10.31 10.52 -20.21
CA GLU A 111 -10.38 9.40 -21.16
C GLU A 111 -11.29 9.66 -22.38
N LYS A 112 -12.20 10.65 -22.29
CA LYS A 112 -13.23 10.89 -23.31
C LYS A 112 -13.00 12.17 -24.12
N TYR A 113 -12.25 13.12 -23.58
CA TYR A 113 -12.05 14.44 -24.13
C TYR A 113 -10.57 14.82 -23.97
N GLN A 114 -9.93 15.29 -25.05
CA GLN A 114 -8.59 15.90 -24.99
C GLN A 114 -8.68 17.31 -24.38
N MET A 115 -9.10 17.38 -23.12
CA MET A 115 -9.33 18.62 -22.38
C MET A 115 -8.39 18.66 -21.17
N MET A 116 -7.82 19.82 -20.88
CA MET A 116 -6.99 20.03 -19.70
C MET A 116 -7.84 20.29 -18.46
N PHE A 117 -7.29 19.98 -17.28
CA PHE A 117 -8.00 20.11 -16.00
C PHE A 117 -8.51 21.52 -15.74
N GLU A 118 -7.65 22.53 -15.96
CA GLU A 118 -7.99 23.96 -15.85
C GLU A 118 -9.26 24.31 -16.65
N THR A 119 -9.34 23.88 -17.92
CA THR A 119 -10.48 24.12 -18.82
C THR A 119 -11.77 23.44 -18.37
N PHE A 120 -11.65 22.31 -17.67
CA PHE A 120 -12.80 21.61 -17.08
C PHE A 120 -13.33 22.34 -15.84
N THR A 121 -12.43 22.85 -15.00
CA THR A 121 -12.81 23.55 -13.76
C THR A 121 -13.56 24.86 -14.00
N SER A 122 -13.28 25.55 -15.11
CA SER A 122 -13.94 26.81 -15.46
C SER A 122 -15.39 26.66 -15.94
N ASN A 123 -15.87 25.43 -16.21
CA ASN A 123 -17.13 25.20 -16.94
C ASN A 123 -18.14 24.25 -16.25
N SER A 124 -17.87 23.73 -15.05
CA SER A 124 -18.64 22.61 -14.49
C SER A 124 -19.46 22.95 -13.23
N THR A 125 -20.78 22.77 -13.32
CA THR A 125 -21.68 22.50 -12.18
C THR A 125 -22.11 21.04 -12.25
N ILE A 126 -21.57 20.20 -11.37
CA ILE A 126 -21.77 18.74 -11.45
C ILE A 126 -22.15 18.18 -10.08
N ASN A 127 -23.32 17.52 -10.02
CA ASN A 127 -23.73 16.67 -8.91
C ASN A 127 -23.54 15.20 -9.32
N ILE A 128 -22.56 14.50 -8.73
CA ILE A 128 -22.29 13.09 -9.03
C ILE A 128 -22.39 12.23 -7.77
N PHE A 129 -22.99 11.07 -7.95
CA PHE A 129 -23.06 9.99 -6.96
C PHE A 129 -21.93 8.99 -7.08
N LEU A 130 -20.95 9.03 -6.17
CA LEU A 130 -19.80 8.14 -6.24
C LEU A 130 -19.30 7.74 -4.84
N TYR A 131 -19.19 6.43 -4.62
CA TYR A 131 -18.42 5.88 -3.52
C TYR A 131 -16.95 5.96 -3.91
N PHE A 132 -16.15 6.79 -3.23
CA PHE A 132 -14.72 6.89 -3.53
C PHE A 132 -13.88 6.14 -2.51
N PHE A 133 -13.00 5.30 -3.03
CA PHE A 133 -11.79 4.90 -2.36
C PHE A 133 -10.69 5.77 -2.95
N ILE A 134 -10.03 6.63 -2.17
CA ILE A 134 -8.93 7.47 -2.66
C ILE A 134 -7.66 6.92 -2.08
N LEU A 135 -6.82 6.29 -2.91
CA LEU A 135 -5.41 6.18 -2.58
C LEU A 135 -4.72 7.39 -3.08
N THR A 136 -3.97 7.99 -2.19
CA THR A 136 -2.86 8.84 -2.53
C THR A 136 -1.60 7.98 -2.46
N SER A 137 -0.72 8.14 -3.43
CA SER A 137 0.67 7.67 -3.36
C SER A 137 1.51 8.93 -3.16
N PHE A 138 1.78 9.28 -1.90
CA PHE A 138 2.58 10.47 -1.59
C PHE A 138 4.06 10.08 -1.68
N ARG A 139 4.59 9.97 -2.90
CA ARG A 139 6.04 10.10 -3.15
C ARG A 139 6.37 11.57 -3.43
N TRP A 140 5.89 12.44 -2.56
CA TRP A 140 5.77 13.89 -2.78
C TRP A 140 6.79 14.73 -2.02
N GLU A 141 7.62 14.10 -1.20
CA GLU A 141 8.35 14.78 -0.13
C GLU A 141 9.44 15.75 -0.62
N SER A 142 10.07 15.54 -1.78
CA SER A 142 11.17 16.43 -2.20
C SER A 142 10.82 17.46 -3.26
N ASN A 143 10.01 17.14 -4.28
CA ASN A 143 9.83 18.04 -5.43
C ASN A 143 8.64 19.01 -5.32
N ALA A 144 7.56 18.64 -4.61
CA ALA A 144 6.39 19.50 -4.45
C ALA A 144 6.58 20.52 -3.29
N VAL A 145 7.26 20.10 -2.23
CA VAL A 145 7.57 20.96 -1.06
C VAL A 145 8.57 22.07 -1.43
N MET A 146 9.59 21.77 -2.25
CA MET A 146 10.54 22.78 -2.71
C MET A 146 9.94 23.82 -3.67
N LYS A 147 8.91 23.46 -4.45
CA LYS A 147 8.31 24.36 -5.45
C LYS A 147 7.25 25.32 -4.88
N ARG A 148 6.67 25.05 -3.70
CA ARG A 148 5.43 25.70 -3.23
C ARG A 148 5.55 26.57 -1.97
N GLU A 149 6.72 26.64 -1.34
CA GLU A 149 6.95 27.41 -0.10
C GLU A 149 5.89 27.20 1.03
N MET A 150 5.20 26.06 1.03
CA MET A 150 4.18 25.71 2.03
C MET A 150 4.63 24.52 2.88
N GLU A 151 4.30 24.54 4.17
CA GLU A 151 4.54 23.38 5.05
C GLU A 151 3.65 22.20 4.65
N GLU A 152 4.26 21.07 4.30
CA GLU A 152 3.61 19.81 3.87
C GLU A 152 2.44 19.38 4.78
N LYS A 153 2.59 19.59 6.09
CA LYS A 153 1.59 19.27 7.12
C LYS A 153 0.29 20.06 6.93
N LEU A 154 0.38 21.30 6.45
CA LEU A 154 -0.78 22.17 6.28
C LEU A 154 -1.63 21.74 5.07
N LEU A 155 -0.99 21.41 3.95
CA LEU A 155 -1.68 20.93 2.75
C LEU A 155 -2.34 19.56 3.02
N PHE A 156 -1.60 18.62 3.61
CA PHE A 156 -2.16 17.32 3.98
C PHE A 156 -3.36 17.47 4.92
N LYS A 157 -3.26 18.32 5.94
CA LYS A 157 -4.38 18.63 6.85
C LYS A 157 -5.59 19.19 6.10
N LYS A 158 -5.39 20.12 5.16
CA LYS A 158 -6.46 20.68 4.33
C LYS A 158 -7.10 19.61 3.43
N MET A 159 -6.33 18.71 2.83
CA MET A 159 -6.84 17.60 2.01
C MET A 159 -7.69 16.64 2.85
N ILE A 160 -7.16 16.18 3.99
CA ILE A 160 -7.89 15.25 4.85
C ILE A 160 -9.18 15.85 5.40
N ASN A 161 -9.16 17.11 5.82
CA ASN A 161 -10.38 17.76 6.29
C ASN A 161 -11.43 17.91 5.18
N GLY A 162 -11.00 18.07 3.92
CA GLY A 162 -11.90 18.06 2.77
C GLY A 162 -12.46 16.68 2.46
N LEU A 163 -11.63 15.63 2.49
CA LEU A 163 -12.10 14.25 2.31
C LEU A 163 -13.08 13.83 3.41
N ALA A 164 -12.76 14.22 4.65
CA ALA A 164 -13.57 13.94 5.82
C ALA A 164 -14.98 14.53 5.72
N SER A 165 -15.19 15.66 5.04
CA SER A 165 -16.55 16.22 4.90
C SER A 165 -17.49 15.34 4.10
N TYR A 166 -16.99 14.44 3.25
CA TYR A 166 -17.81 13.45 2.54
C TYR A 166 -18.15 12.21 3.39
N MET A 167 -17.55 12.10 4.59
CA MET A 167 -17.95 11.12 5.60
C MET A 167 -19.00 11.70 6.56
N PHE A 168 -18.97 13.02 6.78
CA PHE A 168 -19.84 13.72 7.72
C PHE A 168 -21.15 14.19 7.10
N GLY A 169 -22.20 14.24 7.94
CA GLY A 169 -23.38 15.06 7.70
C GLY A 169 -24.57 14.32 7.09
N PRO A 170 -25.77 14.94 7.12
CA PRO A 170 -26.99 14.28 6.71
C PRO A 170 -27.20 14.31 5.21
N SER A 171 -27.90 13.30 4.69
CA SER A 171 -28.62 13.32 3.42
C SER A 171 -27.80 13.52 2.13
N SER A 172 -26.48 13.33 2.13
CA SER A 172 -25.81 12.95 0.89
C SER A 172 -26.03 11.47 0.70
N HIS A 173 -26.63 11.02 -0.40
CA HIS A 173 -26.57 9.59 -0.72
C HIS A 173 -25.15 9.23 -1.32
N ILE A 174 -24.22 10.20 -1.26
CA ILE A 174 -22.78 10.03 -1.51
C ILE A 174 -22.07 9.77 -0.19
N PHE A 175 -21.26 8.73 -0.14
CA PHE A 175 -20.36 8.45 0.98
C PHE A 175 -18.98 8.09 0.44
N VAL A 176 -17.93 8.63 1.05
CA VAL A 176 -16.54 8.37 0.65
C VAL A 176 -15.82 7.66 1.78
N GLN A 177 -15.14 6.55 1.47
CA GLN A 177 -14.24 5.88 2.42
C GLN A 177 -12.78 6.12 1.98
N PRO A 178 -12.08 7.09 2.57
CA PRO A 178 -10.68 7.31 2.25
C PRO A 178 -9.82 6.13 2.72
N PHE A 179 -8.84 5.75 1.89
CA PHE A 179 -7.83 4.75 2.20
C PHE A 179 -6.47 5.23 1.72
N LEU A 180 -5.68 5.77 2.63
CA LEU A 180 -4.44 6.43 2.29
C LEU A 180 -3.28 5.42 2.21
N SER A 181 -2.33 5.66 1.30
CA SER A 181 -1.17 4.77 1.11
C SER A 181 0.15 5.52 0.85
N GLY A 182 1.28 4.82 0.96
CA GLY A 182 2.62 5.43 0.84
C GLY A 182 3.23 5.82 2.18
N ILE A 183 3.98 6.94 2.22
CA ILE A 183 4.70 7.49 3.40
C ILE A 183 3.77 8.32 4.33
N VAL A 184 2.47 8.24 4.06
CA VAL A 184 1.37 8.85 4.83
C VAL A 184 1.46 8.70 6.36
N PRO A 185 1.94 7.58 6.93
CA PRO A 185 1.89 7.42 8.38
C PRO A 185 2.62 8.50 9.18
N HIS A 186 3.74 9.06 8.70
CA HIS A 186 4.45 10.13 9.42
C HIS A 186 3.65 11.44 9.45
N VAL A 187 3.13 11.87 8.29
CA VAL A 187 2.34 13.11 8.18
C VAL A 187 1.00 12.98 8.92
N VAL A 188 0.40 11.80 8.91
CA VAL A 188 -0.82 11.50 9.70
C VAL A 188 -0.60 11.70 11.19
N ILE A 189 0.50 11.21 11.76
CA ILE A 189 0.77 11.41 13.20
C ILE A 189 0.74 12.90 13.55
N SER A 190 1.43 13.72 12.75
CA SER A 190 1.53 15.15 13.01
C SER A 190 0.19 15.91 12.90
N THR A 191 -0.79 15.33 12.20
CA THR A 191 -2.07 16.00 11.91
C THR A 191 -3.28 15.36 12.60
N LYS A 192 -3.14 14.14 13.14
CA LYS A 192 -4.20 13.30 13.74
C LYS A 192 -4.96 13.97 14.87
N GLU A 193 -4.30 14.76 15.70
CA GLU A 193 -4.95 15.43 16.82
C GLU A 193 -5.90 16.53 16.34
N SER A 194 -5.50 17.26 15.29
CA SER A 194 -6.21 18.43 14.77
C SER A 194 -7.27 18.12 13.69
N SER A 195 -7.39 16.87 13.24
CA SER A 195 -8.38 16.45 12.25
C SER A 195 -9.78 16.28 12.86
N LYS A 196 -10.82 16.40 12.03
CA LYS A 196 -12.21 16.09 12.43
C LYS A 196 -12.53 14.59 12.48
N VAL A 197 -11.65 13.74 11.93
CA VAL A 197 -11.78 12.26 11.84
C VAL A 197 -10.69 11.56 12.62
N SER A 198 -10.95 10.30 13.00
CA SER A 198 -9.93 9.39 13.51
C SER A 198 -9.18 8.70 12.37
N PHE A 199 -7.96 8.24 12.64
CA PHE A 199 -7.16 7.47 11.68
C PHE A 199 -6.94 6.06 12.20
N ARG A 200 -7.12 5.08 11.32
CA ARG A 200 -6.87 3.67 11.58
C ARG A 200 -5.87 3.10 10.62
N PHE A 201 -4.73 2.72 11.19
CA PHE A 201 -3.73 1.95 10.49
C PHE A 201 -4.25 0.53 10.23
N VAL A 202 -4.12 0.10 8.98
CA VAL A 202 -4.49 -1.21 8.47
C VAL A 202 -3.19 -1.91 8.11
N LYS A 203 -2.85 -2.96 8.86
CA LYS A 203 -1.65 -3.75 8.59
C LYS A 203 -1.83 -4.50 7.28
N CYS A 204 -1.15 -4.05 6.22
CA CYS A 204 -1.04 -4.82 4.98
C CYS A 204 0.00 -5.92 5.23
N SER A 205 -0.46 -7.07 5.72
CA SER A 205 0.42 -8.18 6.07
C SER A 205 1.20 -8.68 4.85
N GLN A 206 2.39 -9.21 5.11
CA GLN A 206 3.13 -9.97 4.11
C GLN A 206 2.35 -11.24 3.73
N LEU A 207 2.58 -11.72 2.51
CA LEU A 207 2.02 -12.98 2.04
C LEU A 207 2.61 -14.13 2.85
N SER A 208 1.76 -15.01 3.35
CA SER A 208 2.21 -16.28 3.91
C SER A 208 2.81 -17.16 2.81
N LEU A 209 3.68 -18.11 3.18
CA LEU A 209 4.19 -19.10 2.23
C LEU A 209 3.06 -19.83 1.49
N LYS A 210 1.99 -20.19 2.21
CA LYS A 210 0.78 -20.76 1.61
C LYS A 210 0.21 -19.87 0.51
N ALA A 211 0.08 -18.57 0.75
CA ALA A 211 -0.40 -17.64 -0.27
C ALA A 211 0.57 -17.52 -1.46
N MET A 212 1.88 -17.51 -1.21
CA MET A 212 2.88 -17.50 -2.29
C MET A 212 2.80 -18.76 -3.16
N ILE A 213 2.55 -19.93 -2.54
CA ILE A 213 2.37 -21.21 -3.23
C ILE A 213 1.11 -21.19 -4.09
N GLU A 214 -0.02 -20.80 -3.53
CA GLU A 214 -1.29 -20.70 -4.26
C GLU A 214 -1.21 -19.68 -5.42
N ILE A 215 -0.43 -18.61 -5.26
CA ILE A 215 -0.15 -17.68 -6.37
C ILE A 215 0.63 -18.37 -7.49
N THR A 216 1.66 -19.11 -7.12
CA THR A 216 2.49 -19.87 -8.06
C THR A 216 1.66 -20.92 -8.77
N ASP A 217 0.75 -21.60 -8.07
CA ASP A 217 -0.19 -22.58 -8.63
C ASP A 217 -1.08 -21.99 -9.72
N HIS A 218 -1.54 -20.74 -9.57
CA HIS A 218 -2.28 -20.06 -10.62
C HIS A 218 -1.45 -19.83 -11.88
N TYR A 219 -0.19 -19.43 -11.74
CA TYR A 219 0.71 -19.29 -12.89
C TYR A 219 1.04 -20.65 -13.51
N ALA A 220 1.28 -21.67 -12.70
CA ALA A 220 1.48 -23.05 -13.14
C ALA A 220 0.27 -23.54 -13.94
N GLN A 221 -0.95 -23.25 -13.47
CA GLN A 221 -2.18 -23.54 -14.20
C GLN A 221 -2.25 -22.77 -15.53
N LYS A 222 -2.01 -21.45 -15.49
CA LYS A 222 -2.04 -20.59 -16.68
C LYS A 222 -1.08 -21.07 -17.77
N PHE A 223 0.09 -21.59 -17.38
CA PHE A 223 1.12 -22.06 -18.30
C PHE A 223 1.08 -23.58 -18.58
N ASN A 224 0.05 -24.29 -18.12
CA ASN A 224 -0.08 -25.74 -18.28
C ASN A 224 1.16 -26.50 -17.78
N ALA A 225 1.63 -26.16 -16.59
CA ALA A 225 2.76 -26.80 -15.93
C ALA A 225 2.48 -28.28 -15.64
N GLU A 226 3.53 -29.10 -15.67
CA GLU A 226 3.44 -30.53 -15.45
C GLU A 226 3.03 -30.87 -14.00
N LYS A 227 2.19 -31.90 -13.87
CA LYS A 227 1.78 -32.49 -12.60
C LYS A 227 2.30 -33.92 -12.49
N PHE A 228 2.55 -34.39 -11.28
CA PHE A 228 2.60 -35.83 -11.01
C PHE A 228 1.19 -36.40 -11.04
N ASP A 229 1.03 -37.63 -11.54
CA ASP A 229 -0.14 -38.54 -11.56
C ASP A 229 -1.48 -37.95 -11.05
N GLN A 230 -1.82 -36.78 -11.61
CA GLN A 230 -3.05 -36.01 -11.55
C GLN A 230 -3.40 -35.13 -10.32
N SER A 231 -2.56 -34.95 -9.30
CA SER A 231 -2.92 -34.06 -8.16
C SER A 231 -2.00 -32.86 -7.91
N GLU A 232 -0.67 -33.03 -7.95
CA GLU A 232 0.27 -31.99 -7.53
C GLU A 232 1.22 -31.52 -8.64
N TYR A 233 1.48 -30.21 -8.69
CA TYR A 233 2.43 -29.64 -9.63
C TYR A 233 3.87 -30.02 -9.26
N ARG A 234 4.67 -30.39 -10.27
CA ARG A 234 6.08 -30.76 -10.08
C ARG A 234 6.93 -29.66 -9.43
N TRP A 235 6.63 -28.40 -9.73
CA TRP A 235 7.37 -27.25 -9.20
C TRP A 235 7.40 -27.23 -7.66
N LYS A 236 6.39 -27.79 -6.99
CA LYS A 236 6.31 -27.86 -5.52
C LYS A 236 7.38 -28.72 -4.87
N PHE A 237 8.15 -29.46 -5.66
CA PHE A 237 9.26 -30.29 -5.19
C PHE A 237 10.63 -29.64 -5.48
N CYS A 238 10.66 -28.51 -6.17
CA CYS A 238 11.87 -27.75 -6.44
C CYS A 238 12.25 -26.90 -5.23
N GLN A 239 13.04 -27.48 -4.31
CA GLN A 239 13.48 -26.80 -3.09
C GLN A 239 14.13 -25.43 -3.32
N PRO A 240 15.03 -25.25 -4.30
CA PRO A 240 15.62 -23.94 -4.57
C PRO A 240 14.59 -22.88 -4.95
N PHE A 241 13.54 -23.25 -5.71
CA PHE A 241 12.48 -22.31 -6.05
C PHE A 241 11.61 -21.95 -4.84
N ILE A 242 11.30 -22.92 -3.97
CA ILE A 242 10.59 -22.67 -2.72
C ILE A 242 11.38 -21.72 -1.82
N GLN A 243 12.69 -21.96 -1.69
CA GLN A 243 13.59 -21.08 -0.94
C GLN A 243 13.57 -19.66 -1.52
N LEU A 244 13.64 -19.51 -2.85
CA LEU A 244 13.54 -18.20 -3.50
C LEU A 244 12.21 -17.48 -3.18
N LEU A 245 11.09 -18.22 -3.11
CA LEU A 245 9.80 -17.66 -2.67
C LEU A 245 9.84 -17.23 -1.20
N GLU A 246 10.40 -18.05 -0.30
CA GLU A 246 10.56 -17.72 1.11
C GLU A 246 11.47 -16.51 1.34
N ASP A 247 12.51 -16.37 0.52
CA ASP A 247 13.46 -15.27 0.57
C ASP A 247 12.79 -13.93 0.26
N THR A 248 11.69 -13.92 -0.49
CA THR A 248 10.87 -12.71 -0.67
C THR A 248 10.23 -12.20 0.64
N ARG A 249 10.25 -13.03 1.70
CA ARG A 249 9.63 -12.79 3.00
C ARG A 249 8.16 -12.36 2.89
N GLY A 250 7.45 -12.85 1.86
CA GLY A 250 6.05 -12.52 1.62
C GLY A 250 5.80 -11.11 1.07
N LEU A 251 6.84 -10.36 0.69
CA LEU A 251 6.65 -9.04 0.09
C LEU A 251 6.13 -9.20 -1.33
N SER A 252 4.94 -8.68 -1.58
CA SER A 252 4.27 -8.81 -2.88
C SER A 252 5.10 -8.26 -4.04
N ARG A 253 5.92 -7.21 -3.81
CA ARG A 253 6.81 -6.65 -4.83
C ARG A 253 7.98 -7.57 -5.15
N ALA A 254 8.63 -8.15 -4.12
CA ALA A 254 9.74 -9.07 -4.33
C ALA A 254 9.27 -10.29 -5.11
N LEU A 255 8.12 -10.83 -4.68
CA LEU A 255 7.48 -11.94 -5.36
C LEU A 255 7.05 -11.58 -6.80
N GLN A 256 6.61 -10.34 -7.05
CA GLN A 256 6.32 -9.88 -8.41
C GLN A 256 7.58 -9.87 -9.28
N TYR A 257 8.71 -9.37 -8.78
CA TYR A 257 9.96 -9.37 -9.56
C TYR A 257 10.48 -10.78 -9.80
N VAL A 258 10.35 -11.69 -8.82
CA VAL A 258 10.63 -13.11 -9.03
C VAL A 258 9.78 -13.66 -10.18
N PHE A 259 8.48 -13.40 -10.20
CA PHE A 259 7.63 -13.86 -11.31
C PHE A 259 7.85 -13.10 -12.62
N HIS A 260 8.28 -11.86 -12.58
CA HIS A 260 8.66 -11.12 -13.78
C HIS A 260 9.88 -11.77 -14.43
N GLU A 261 10.90 -12.10 -13.63
CA GLU A 261 12.11 -12.76 -14.10
C GLU A 261 11.83 -14.19 -14.60
N CYS A 262 11.03 -14.96 -13.84
CA CYS A 262 10.76 -16.35 -14.19
C CYS A 262 9.70 -16.53 -15.30
N LEU A 263 8.69 -15.65 -15.33
CA LEU A 263 7.43 -15.86 -16.06
C LEU A 263 6.95 -14.61 -16.82
N GLY A 264 7.80 -13.60 -16.96
CA GLY A 264 7.47 -12.31 -17.59
C GLY A 264 7.29 -12.37 -19.10
N THR A 265 7.09 -11.20 -19.70
CA THR A 265 6.89 -11.06 -21.14
C THR A 265 8.14 -11.48 -21.89
N GLY A 266 8.03 -12.50 -22.76
CA GLY A 266 9.17 -13.11 -23.46
C GLY A 266 9.65 -14.42 -22.84
N CYS A 267 9.25 -14.73 -21.60
CA CYS A 267 9.54 -16.00 -20.95
C CYS A 267 8.51 -17.06 -21.37
N ASN A 268 8.98 -18.24 -21.73
CA ASN A 268 8.11 -19.39 -21.94
C ASN A 268 7.80 -20.05 -20.58
N GLY A 269 6.76 -19.57 -19.89
CA GLY A 269 6.40 -20.06 -18.56
C GLY A 269 6.20 -21.58 -18.47
N LYS A 270 5.72 -22.21 -19.55
CA LYS A 270 5.59 -23.68 -19.61
C LYS A 270 6.96 -24.37 -19.57
N GLU A 271 7.91 -23.85 -20.32
CA GLU A 271 9.28 -24.34 -20.36
C GLU A 271 10.03 -24.07 -19.06
N PHE A 272 9.82 -22.91 -18.45
CA PHE A 272 10.33 -22.60 -17.11
C PHE A 272 9.93 -23.68 -16.11
N PHE A 273 8.63 -23.99 -15.99
CA PHE A 273 8.16 -25.02 -15.07
C PHE A 273 8.65 -26.43 -15.43
N LYS A 274 8.77 -26.73 -16.73
CA LYS A 274 9.30 -28.02 -17.21
C LYS A 274 10.78 -28.21 -16.87
N THR A 275 11.56 -27.14 -16.87
CA THR A 275 13.01 -27.16 -16.66
C THR A 275 13.41 -26.54 -15.32
N ILE A 276 12.48 -26.47 -14.37
CA ILE A 276 12.63 -25.72 -13.13
C ILE A 276 13.87 -26.17 -12.32
N ASP A 277 14.15 -27.47 -12.30
CA ASP A 277 15.30 -28.05 -11.59
C ASP A 277 16.65 -27.73 -12.24
N LYS A 278 16.64 -27.16 -13.46
CA LYS A 278 17.84 -26.75 -14.21
C LYS A 278 18.02 -25.23 -14.24
N GLN A 279 17.11 -24.48 -13.62
CA GLN A 279 17.18 -23.03 -13.61
C GLN A 279 18.35 -22.55 -12.75
N ASN A 280 18.97 -21.44 -13.17
CA ASN A 280 20.00 -20.79 -12.39
C ASN A 280 19.35 -19.78 -11.43
N PHE A 281 19.03 -20.25 -10.22
CA PHE A 281 18.36 -19.43 -9.20
C PHE A 281 19.23 -18.29 -8.68
N ASP A 282 20.56 -18.42 -8.71
CA ASP A 282 21.48 -17.35 -8.34
C ASP A 282 21.36 -16.17 -9.31
N ASN A 283 21.29 -16.46 -10.62
CA ASN A 283 21.11 -15.43 -11.63
C ASN A 283 19.74 -14.73 -11.49
N ILE A 284 18.67 -15.51 -11.25
CA ILE A 284 17.33 -14.98 -11.00
C ILE A 284 17.35 -14.05 -9.78
N PHE A 285 17.99 -14.48 -8.69
CA PHE A 285 18.14 -13.67 -7.48
C PHE A 285 18.89 -12.35 -7.74
N HIS A 286 20.00 -12.40 -8.49
CA HIS A 286 20.77 -11.21 -8.86
C HIS A 286 19.95 -10.23 -9.70
N ASN A 287 19.18 -10.72 -10.68
CA ASN A 287 18.32 -9.86 -11.50
C ASN A 287 17.20 -9.22 -10.67
N VAL A 288 16.57 -9.99 -9.78
CA VAL A 288 15.58 -9.45 -8.83
C VAL A 288 16.18 -8.36 -7.95
N LYS A 289 17.39 -8.56 -7.43
CA LYS A 289 18.13 -7.56 -6.66
C LYS A 289 18.41 -6.29 -7.47
N ALA A 290 18.75 -6.42 -8.75
CA ALA A 290 18.96 -5.29 -9.66
C ALA A 290 17.68 -4.47 -9.88
N TYR A 291 16.53 -5.12 -10.12
CA TYR A 291 15.24 -4.42 -10.25
C TYR A 291 14.91 -3.60 -9.00
N PHE A 292 15.19 -4.15 -7.82
CA PHE A 292 15.02 -3.42 -6.56
C PHE A 292 15.94 -2.21 -6.44
N GLN A 293 17.21 -2.36 -6.82
CA GLN A 293 18.15 -1.24 -6.81
C GLN A 293 17.71 -0.13 -7.75
N GLU A 294 17.26 -0.47 -8.96
CA GLU A 294 16.78 0.51 -9.94
C GLU A 294 15.55 1.27 -9.43
N HIS A 295 14.56 0.57 -8.86
CA HIS A 295 13.28 1.19 -8.50
C HIS A 295 13.32 1.95 -7.17
N TYR A 296 14.16 1.52 -6.23
CA TYR A 296 14.18 2.03 -4.87
C TYR A 296 15.47 2.73 -4.49
N ASN A 297 16.50 2.66 -5.35
CA ASN A 297 17.78 3.30 -5.16
C ASN A 297 18.39 3.04 -3.77
N ILE A 298 18.41 1.75 -3.41
CA ILE A 298 18.75 1.27 -2.07
C ILE A 298 20.17 1.72 -1.68
N HIS A 299 21.12 1.65 -2.60
CA HIS A 299 22.48 2.14 -2.35
C HIS A 299 22.54 3.61 -1.96
N GLU A 300 21.85 4.49 -2.67
CA GLU A 300 21.82 5.92 -2.32
C GLU A 300 21.17 6.13 -0.95
N PHE A 301 20.08 5.40 -0.66
CA PHE A 301 19.44 5.45 0.66
C PHE A 301 20.41 5.05 1.78
N ILE A 302 21.17 3.96 1.62
CA ILE A 302 22.16 3.50 2.60
C ILE A 302 23.27 4.53 2.76
N GLN A 303 23.77 5.12 1.67
CA GLN A 303 24.81 6.15 1.73
C GLN A 303 24.33 7.39 2.50
N ASN A 304 23.11 7.85 2.22
CA ASN A 304 22.52 9.02 2.87
C ASN A 304 22.08 8.76 4.32
N ASN A 305 21.85 7.49 4.69
CA ASN A 305 21.34 7.09 6.01
C ASN A 305 22.23 6.02 6.68
N LYS A 306 23.55 6.14 6.52
CA LYS A 306 24.54 5.13 6.95
C LYS A 306 24.38 4.70 8.41
N LYS A 307 24.13 5.64 9.32
CA LYS A 307 23.93 5.34 10.75
C LYS A 307 22.73 4.41 10.96
N LEU A 308 21.57 4.74 10.39
CA LEU A 308 20.37 3.91 10.49
C LEU A 308 20.61 2.50 9.92
N ALA A 309 21.27 2.41 8.76
CA ALA A 309 21.56 1.12 8.14
C ALA A 309 22.46 0.23 9.02
N LEU A 310 23.48 0.82 9.66
CA LEU A 310 24.37 0.10 10.59
C LEU A 310 23.64 -0.34 11.87
N GLU A 311 22.79 0.50 12.43
CA GLU A 311 21.99 0.13 13.61
C GLU A 311 21.00 -0.99 13.28
N LEU A 312 20.32 -0.92 12.14
CA LEU A 312 19.44 -1.99 11.67
C LEU A 312 20.19 -3.31 11.48
N LEU A 313 21.43 -3.24 10.97
CA LEU A 313 22.32 -4.38 10.85
C LEU A 313 22.70 -4.98 12.20
N TYR A 314 23.18 -4.13 13.11
CA TYR A 314 23.60 -4.49 14.45
C TYR A 314 22.47 -5.17 15.21
N HIS A 315 21.30 -4.55 15.27
CA HIS A 315 20.15 -5.11 15.97
C HIS A 315 19.54 -6.33 15.26
N GLY A 316 19.55 -6.35 13.92
CA GLY A 316 18.92 -7.41 13.14
C GLY A 316 19.73 -8.71 13.09
N ILE A 317 21.04 -8.63 12.81
CA ILE A 317 21.91 -9.81 12.69
C ILE A 317 22.12 -10.45 14.06
N ASP A 318 22.48 -9.65 15.06
CA ASP A 318 22.79 -10.14 16.40
C ASP A 318 21.53 -10.42 17.23
N ARG A 319 20.34 -10.20 16.65
CA ARG A 319 19.03 -10.35 17.28
C ARG A 319 18.95 -9.64 18.63
N ILE A 320 19.51 -8.43 18.69
CA ILE A 320 19.58 -7.63 19.91
C ILE A 320 18.18 -7.08 20.21
N PRO A 321 17.63 -7.33 21.42
CA PRO A 321 16.27 -6.89 21.74
C PRO A 321 16.14 -5.36 21.87
N VAL A 322 15.16 -4.80 21.18
CA VAL A 322 14.80 -3.36 21.20
C VAL A 322 13.44 -3.12 21.86
N SER A 323 13.22 -1.90 22.34
CA SER A 323 11.90 -1.38 22.72
C SER A 323 11.24 -0.65 21.53
N VAL A 324 9.90 -0.58 21.51
CA VAL A 324 9.18 0.14 20.44
C VAL A 324 9.38 1.65 20.49
N GLU A 325 9.66 2.23 21.67
CA GLU A 325 9.96 3.65 21.84
C GLU A 325 11.45 4.01 21.58
N GLU A 326 12.28 3.00 21.30
CA GLU A 326 13.71 3.18 21.09
C GLU A 326 14.01 3.89 19.76
N TYR A 327 15.01 4.77 19.75
CA TYR A 327 15.45 5.50 18.56
C TYR A 327 16.75 4.91 18.03
N LEU A 328 16.74 4.46 16.77
CA LEU A 328 17.98 4.06 16.08
C LEU A 328 18.82 5.28 15.64
N ASN A 329 18.21 6.46 15.64
CA ASN A 329 18.94 7.71 15.53
C ASN A 329 18.24 8.84 16.28
N GLU A 330 18.82 9.26 17.40
CA GLU A 330 18.28 10.33 18.26
C GLU A 330 18.06 11.66 17.53
N SER A 331 18.84 11.94 16.46
CA SER A 331 18.70 13.18 15.71
C SER A 331 17.50 13.21 14.76
N LYS A 332 16.81 12.06 14.56
CA LYS A 332 15.75 11.86 13.57
C LYS A 332 14.58 11.11 14.20
N PRO A 333 13.52 11.82 14.65
CA PRO A 333 12.38 11.20 15.32
C PRO A 333 11.68 10.10 14.50
N GLU A 334 11.75 10.18 13.18
CA GLU A 334 11.20 9.20 12.24
C GLU A 334 11.89 7.81 12.33
N TYR A 335 13.08 7.71 12.93
CA TYR A 335 13.83 6.45 13.11
C TYR A 335 13.59 5.78 14.46
N MET A 336 12.48 6.12 15.12
CA MET A 336 11.96 5.33 16.24
C MET A 336 11.48 3.97 15.73
N ILE A 337 11.78 2.90 16.47
CA ILE A 337 11.43 1.51 16.14
C ILE A 337 9.95 1.35 15.79
N LYS A 338 9.06 1.92 16.60
CA LYS A 338 7.61 1.90 16.35
C LYS A 338 7.21 2.46 14.98
N TYR A 339 7.89 3.51 14.51
CA TYR A 339 7.61 4.10 13.21
C TYR A 339 8.21 3.25 12.09
N LEU A 340 9.44 2.78 12.27
CA LEU A 340 10.09 1.88 11.31
C LEU A 340 9.28 0.59 11.09
N GLU A 341 8.72 -0.01 12.14
CA GLU A 341 7.89 -1.22 12.03
C GLU A 341 6.56 -0.92 11.33
N ARG A 342 5.88 0.13 11.79
CA ARG A 342 4.62 0.62 11.22
C ARG A 342 4.76 0.85 9.70
N ASP A 343 5.84 1.49 9.29
CA ASP A 343 6.09 1.82 7.88
C ASP A 343 6.69 0.65 7.08
N GLY A 344 6.84 -0.50 7.74
CA GLY A 344 7.30 -1.76 7.16
C GLY A 344 8.76 -1.74 6.72
N HIS A 345 9.56 -0.83 7.27
CA HIS A 345 11.02 -0.85 7.14
C HIS A 345 11.63 -2.01 7.93
N ILE A 346 10.96 -2.44 9.01
CA ILE A 346 11.33 -3.60 9.83
C ILE A 346 10.11 -4.42 10.23
N ILE A 347 10.36 -5.63 10.72
CA ILE A 347 9.37 -6.50 11.33
C ILE A 347 9.84 -6.79 12.76
N LEU A 348 8.97 -6.63 13.75
CA LEU A 348 9.29 -6.98 15.13
C LEU A 348 8.77 -8.38 15.46
N ASN A 349 9.65 -9.18 16.05
CA ASN A 349 9.28 -10.47 16.63
C ASN A 349 9.39 -10.37 18.16
N PRO A 350 8.32 -10.70 18.91
CA PRO A 350 8.33 -10.61 20.37
C PRO A 350 9.37 -11.56 20.96
N CYS A 351 10.07 -11.10 21.99
CA CYS A 351 10.98 -11.95 22.76
C CYS A 351 10.18 -12.83 23.72
N ASN A 352 10.50 -14.14 23.78
CA ASN A 352 9.79 -15.09 24.64
C ASN A 352 9.83 -14.72 26.14
N ASN A 353 10.87 -14.01 26.57
CA ASN A 353 11.15 -13.76 27.99
C ASN A 353 10.68 -12.37 28.46
N ASP A 354 10.36 -11.45 27.55
CA ASP A 354 9.95 -10.08 27.89
C ASP A 354 9.00 -9.54 26.80
N PRO A 355 7.71 -9.32 27.12
CA PRO A 355 6.71 -8.83 26.17
C PRO A 355 6.91 -7.36 25.76
N SER A 356 7.79 -6.62 26.42
CA SER A 356 8.16 -5.24 26.06
C SER A 356 9.35 -5.16 25.10
N LYS A 357 9.99 -6.30 24.81
CA LYS A 357 11.18 -6.41 23.99
C LYS A 357 10.94 -7.21 22.71
N PHE A 358 11.59 -6.75 21.65
CA PHE A 358 11.41 -7.29 20.32
C PHE A 358 12.75 -7.49 19.62
N THR A 359 12.86 -8.54 18.82
CA THR A 359 13.96 -8.68 17.87
C THR A 359 13.55 -8.08 16.53
N ILE A 360 14.49 -7.36 15.90
CA ILE A 360 14.30 -6.79 14.58
C ILE A 360 14.57 -7.89 13.54
N ASN A 361 13.59 -8.15 12.70
CA ASN A 361 13.80 -8.81 11.42
C ASN A 361 13.76 -7.74 10.33
N MET A 362 14.88 -7.55 9.64
CA MET A 362 14.99 -6.52 8.62
C MET A 362 14.02 -6.80 7.47
N SER A 363 13.35 -5.75 6.96
CA SER A 363 12.63 -5.90 5.69
C SER A 363 13.63 -6.19 4.56
N PHE A 364 13.14 -6.82 3.49
CA PHE A 364 13.92 -7.33 2.36
C PHE A 364 14.90 -6.32 1.74
N PHE A 365 14.60 -5.02 1.81
CA PHE A 365 15.46 -3.95 1.28
C PHE A 365 16.90 -3.99 1.82
N LEU A 366 17.09 -4.43 3.07
CA LEU A 366 18.42 -4.56 3.69
C LEU A 366 18.91 -6.01 3.72
N SER A 367 18.02 -7.01 3.83
CA SER A 367 18.43 -8.42 3.93
C SER A 367 19.13 -8.92 2.65
N VAL A 368 18.70 -8.46 1.46
CA VAL A 368 19.30 -8.84 0.16
C VAL A 368 20.75 -8.39 0.00
N TYR A 369 21.17 -7.37 0.74
CA TYR A 369 22.52 -6.81 0.68
C TYR A 369 23.43 -7.28 1.82
N THR A 370 22.89 -8.04 2.77
CA THR A 370 23.59 -8.41 4.01
C THR A 370 23.82 -9.91 4.12
N THR A 371 23.15 -10.72 3.30
CA THR A 371 23.39 -12.16 3.14
C THR A 371 24.40 -12.53 2.05
N THR A 372 25.03 -11.53 1.40
CA THR A 372 26.07 -11.75 0.37
C THR A 372 27.30 -10.89 0.67
N THR A 373 28.05 -11.31 1.69
CA THR A 373 29.50 -11.07 1.83
C THR A 373 30.18 -12.39 2.08
#